data_AF-A0A6G0NLD9-F1
#
_entry.id   AF-A0A6G0NLD9-F1
#
_cell.length_a   1.000
_cell.length_b   1.000
_cell.length_c   1.000
_cell.angle_alpha   90.00
_cell.angle_beta   90.00
_cell.angle_gamma   90.00
#
_symmetry.space_group_name_H-M   'P 1'
#
loop_
_entity.id
_entity.type
_entity.pdbx_description
1 polymer ?
#
loop_
_entity_poly.entity_id
_entity_poly.type
_entity_poly.pdbx_seq_one_letter_code
_entity_poly.pdbx_strand_id
1 'polypeptide(L)'
;MKFIVKLCAKGKTIVRTIHQPSSMFMNAIVLSAGQTVYCGPRRHMIPHFASPGHDCPQYTNPVKYFINLVNTDFEDHVDMPKLVQSYAQSEVLRKIAPTACGGM
;
A
#
# COMPACT_ATOMS: atom_id res chain seq x y z
N MET A 1 -7.94 -8.61 -14.85
CA MET A 1 -7.58 -9.58 -13.76
C MET A 1 -8.79 -10.42 -13.30
N LYS A 2 -9.65 -10.94 -14.18
CA LYS A 2 -10.86 -11.69 -13.74
C LYS A 2 -10.54 -13.05 -13.11
N PHE A 3 -9.49 -13.73 -13.61
CA PHE A 3 -9.09 -15.05 -13.11
C PHE A 3 -8.52 -15.01 -11.68
N ILE A 4 -7.62 -14.08 -11.40
CA ILE A 4 -7.04 -13.89 -10.06
C ILE A 4 -8.13 -13.59 -9.03
N VAL A 5 -9.09 -12.70 -9.36
CA VAL A 5 -10.22 -12.41 -8.48
C VAL A 5 -11.05 -13.66 -8.19
N LYS A 6 -11.31 -14.50 -9.21
CA LYS A 6 -12.02 -15.78 -9.01
C LYS A 6 -11.25 -16.75 -8.10
N LEU A 7 -9.92 -16.79 -8.18
CA LEU A 7 -9.11 -17.64 -7.31
C LEU A 7 -9.12 -17.13 -5.86
N CYS A 8 -9.01 -15.81 -5.65
CA CYS A 8 -9.13 -15.21 -4.32
C CYS A 8 -10.50 -15.49 -3.70
N ALA A 9 -11.58 -15.40 -4.49
CA ALA A 9 -12.94 -15.72 -4.04
C ALA A 9 -13.12 -17.19 -3.62
N LYS A 10 -12.22 -18.08 -4.02
CA LYS A 10 -12.17 -19.50 -3.60
C LYS A 10 -11.24 -19.73 -2.40
N GLY A 11 -10.87 -18.68 -1.67
CA GLY A 11 -10.01 -18.76 -0.48
C GLY A 11 -8.52 -18.94 -0.78
N LYS A 12 -8.05 -18.66 -2.00
CA LYS A 12 -6.62 -18.74 -2.34
C LYS A 12 -5.94 -17.38 -2.15
N THR A 13 -4.89 -17.33 -1.34
CA THR A 13 -4.00 -16.16 -1.25
C THR A 13 -3.09 -16.12 -2.47
N ILE A 14 -3.06 -14.98 -3.15
CA ILE A 14 -2.21 -14.76 -4.32
C ILE A 14 -1.24 -13.63 -4.00
N VAL A 15 0.06 -13.94 -4.03
CA VAL A 15 1.14 -12.97 -3.97
C VAL A 15 1.69 -12.79 -5.39
N ARG A 16 1.83 -11.54 -5.83
CA ARG A 16 2.33 -11.21 -7.16
C ARG A 16 3.23 -9.98 -7.09
N THR A 17 4.35 -10.03 -7.81
CA THR A 17 5.15 -8.86 -8.15
C THR A 17 4.61 -8.20 -9.41
N ILE A 18 4.56 -6.87 -9.43
CA ILE A 18 3.99 -6.10 -10.55
C ILE A 18 5.02 -5.05 -10.97
N HIS A 19 5.51 -5.16 -12.21
CA HIS A 19 6.46 -4.19 -12.78
C HIS A 19 5.79 -2.86 -13.14
N GLN A 20 4.49 -2.87 -13.49
CA GLN A 20 3.71 -1.67 -13.80
C GLN A 20 2.34 -1.76 -13.13
N PRO A 21 2.13 -1.07 -11.99
CA PRO A 21 0.90 -1.16 -11.23
C PRO A 21 -0.27 -0.60 -12.03
N SER A 22 -1.19 -1.49 -12.43
CA SER A 22 -2.51 -1.08 -12.91
C SER A 22 -3.42 -0.77 -11.72
N SER A 23 -4.52 -0.07 -11.96
CA SER A 23 -5.52 0.29 -10.94
C SER A 23 -6.28 -0.91 -10.33
N MET A 24 -5.97 -2.15 -10.75
CA MET A 24 -6.79 -3.34 -10.54
C MET A 24 -6.23 -4.29 -9.47
N PHE A 25 -5.96 -3.81 -8.26
CA PHE A 25 -5.70 -4.66 -7.09
C PHE A 25 -6.55 -4.24 -5.88
N MET A 26 -6.83 -5.23 -5.03
CA MET A 26 -7.68 -5.08 -3.83
C MET A 26 -6.89 -4.53 -2.65
N ASN A 27 -5.75 -5.16 -2.36
CA ASN A 27 -4.82 -4.80 -1.28
C ASN A 27 -3.43 -4.57 -1.87
N ALA A 28 -2.65 -3.69 -1.25
CA ALA A 28 -1.25 -3.47 -1.58
C ALA A 28 -0.39 -3.46 -0.33
N ILE A 29 0.87 -3.87 -0.52
CA ILE A 29 1.97 -3.62 0.39
C ILE A 29 2.93 -2.70 -0.37
N VAL A 30 3.25 -1.56 0.22
CA VAL A 30 4.22 -0.60 -0.32
C VAL A 30 5.42 -0.62 0.62
N LEU A 31 6.56 -0.94 0.04
CA LEU A 31 7.85 -0.99 0.72
C LEU A 31 8.78 0.07 0.13
N SER A 32 9.61 0.66 0.97
CA SER A 32 10.71 1.52 0.56
C SER A 32 11.90 1.28 1.49
N ALA A 33 13.09 1.10 0.92
CA ALA A 33 14.31 0.72 1.64
C ALA A 33 14.11 -0.44 2.65
N GLY A 34 13.28 -1.43 2.31
CA GLY A 34 12.96 -2.57 3.18
C GLY A 34 11.97 -2.28 4.31
N GLN A 35 11.49 -1.05 4.46
CA GLN A 35 10.48 -0.66 5.46
C GLN A 35 9.08 -0.59 4.85
N THR A 36 8.08 -1.00 5.63
CA THR A 36 6.67 -0.89 5.22
C THR A 36 6.15 0.50 5.51
N VAL A 37 5.67 1.17 4.46
CA VAL A 37 5.01 2.49 4.56
C VAL A 37 3.51 2.40 4.33
N TYR A 38 3.03 1.28 3.80
CA TYR A 38 1.62 0.98 3.68
C TYR A 38 1.40 -0.53 3.51
N CYS A 39 0.42 -1.08 4.20
CA CYS A 39 -0.15 -2.39 3.86
C CYS A 39 -1.64 -2.32 4.12
N GLY A 40 -2.47 -2.56 3.11
CA GLY A 40 -3.92 -2.54 3.27
C GLY A 40 -4.73 -2.36 1.99
N PRO A 41 -6.05 -2.22 2.09
CA PRO A 41 -6.96 -2.09 0.95
C PRO A 41 -6.70 -0.82 0.15
N ARG A 42 -6.68 -0.88 -1.18
CA ARG A 42 -6.40 0.27 -2.07
C ARG A 42 -7.21 1.53 -1.73
N ARG A 43 -8.47 1.36 -1.29
CA ARG A 43 -9.37 2.47 -0.92
C ARG A 43 -8.87 3.35 0.25
N HIS A 44 -8.00 2.81 1.12
CA HIS A 44 -7.42 3.56 2.24
C HIS A 44 -6.07 4.18 1.92
N MET A 45 -5.54 3.96 0.72
CA MET A 45 -4.21 4.43 0.34
C MET A 45 -4.15 5.96 0.24
N ILE A 46 -5.10 6.59 -0.45
CA ILE A 46 -5.18 8.05 -0.56
C ILE A 46 -5.26 8.73 0.82
N PRO A 47 -6.25 8.41 1.69
CA PRO A 47 -6.34 9.08 2.99
C PRO A 47 -5.13 8.79 3.90
N HIS A 48 -4.49 7.63 3.76
CA HIS A 48 -3.27 7.31 4.51
C HIS A 48 -2.11 8.24 4.17
N PHE A 49 -1.81 8.44 2.90
CA PHE A 49 -0.71 9.30 2.47
C PHE A 49 -1.03 10.80 2.55
N ALA A 50 -2.30 11.19 2.47
CA ALA A 50 -2.73 12.57 2.69
C ALA A 50 -2.46 13.04 4.13
N SER A 51 -2.60 12.16 5.14
CA SER A 51 -2.39 12.50 6.56
C SER A 51 -1.00 13.09 6.87
N PRO A 52 0.13 12.56 6.35
CA PRO A 52 1.45 13.17 6.51
C PRO A 52 1.75 14.31 5.53
N GLY A 53 0.81 14.69 4.65
CA GLY A 53 0.93 15.81 3.71
C GLY A 53 1.20 15.43 2.25
N HIS A 54 0.93 14.18 1.84
CA HIS A 54 1.16 13.71 0.47
C HIS A 54 -0.16 13.43 -0.25
N ASP A 55 -0.79 14.50 -0.72
CA ASP A 55 -2.02 14.41 -1.51
C ASP A 55 -1.75 13.84 -2.91
N CYS A 56 -2.60 12.90 -3.32
CA CYS A 56 -2.55 12.39 -4.68
C CYS A 56 -3.17 13.43 -5.63
N PRO A 57 -2.44 13.87 -6.69
CA PRO A 57 -3.00 14.78 -7.69
C PRO A 57 -4.26 14.20 -8.35
N GLN A 58 -5.18 15.08 -8.71
CA GLN A 58 -6.38 14.70 -9.46
C GLN A 58 -6.00 14.01 -10.78
N TYR A 59 -6.85 13.08 -11.22
CA TYR A 59 -6.67 12.31 -12.47
C TYR A 59 -5.38 11.47 -12.56
N THR A 60 -4.65 11.33 -11.45
CA THR A 60 -3.47 10.46 -11.38
C THR A 60 -3.85 9.10 -10.80
N ASN A 61 -3.22 8.03 -11.29
CA ASN A 61 -3.35 6.72 -10.65
C ASN A 61 -2.65 6.76 -9.28
N PRO A 62 -3.39 6.63 -8.15
CA PRO A 62 -2.82 6.78 -6.82
C PRO A 62 -1.66 5.83 -6.54
N VAL A 63 -1.74 4.62 -7.11
CA VAL A 63 -0.74 3.58 -6.89
C VAL A 63 0.57 3.96 -7.55
N LYS A 64 0.50 4.43 -8.80
CA LYS A 64 1.68 4.91 -9.52
C LYS A 64 2.28 6.11 -8.78
N TYR A 65 1.44 7.04 -8.33
CA TYR A 65 1.89 8.21 -7.58
C TYR A 65 2.62 7.82 -6.29
N PHE A 66 2.02 7.00 -5.43
CA PHE A 66 2.62 6.64 -4.15
C PHE A 66 3.83 5.71 -4.27
N ILE A 67 3.92 4.87 -5.30
CA ILE A 67 5.14 4.09 -5.57
C ILE A 67 6.29 5.01 -5.97
N ASN A 68 6.02 6.01 -6.82
CA ASN A 68 7.03 7.00 -7.18
C ASN A 68 7.43 7.85 -5.98
N LEU A 69 6.46 8.24 -5.14
CA LEU A 69 6.66 9.04 -3.94
C LEU A 69 7.64 8.39 -2.95
N VAL A 70 7.55 7.07 -2.77
CA VAL A 70 8.38 6.32 -1.80
C VAL A 70 9.66 5.79 -2.43
N ASN A 71 9.87 6.00 -3.73
CA ASN A 71 11.06 5.52 -4.42
C ASN A 71 12.25 6.43 -4.10
N THR A 72 13.31 5.83 -3.54
CA THR A 72 14.52 6.52 -3.09
C THR A 72 15.47 6.90 -4.21
N ASP A 73 15.26 6.40 -5.43
CA ASP A 73 16.14 6.64 -6.58
C ASP A 73 15.89 8.00 -7.27
N PHE A 74 14.85 8.75 -6.85
CA PHE A 74 14.51 10.07 -7.38
C PHE A 74 14.85 11.19 -6.38
N GLU A 75 15.20 12.38 -6.88
CA GLU A 75 15.81 13.50 -6.12
C GLU A 75 14.88 14.20 -5.11
N ASP A 76 13.55 14.03 -5.23
CA ASP A 76 12.57 14.58 -4.28
C ASP A 76 12.33 13.60 -3.11
N HIS A 77 13.28 13.55 -2.17
CA HIS A 77 13.19 12.64 -1.05
C HIS A 77 12.10 13.05 -0.06
N VAL A 78 11.09 12.18 0.07
CA VAL A 78 10.13 12.24 1.17
C VAL A 78 10.81 11.88 2.48
N ASP A 79 10.35 12.49 3.58
CA ASP A 79 10.70 12.10 4.94
C ASP A 79 10.18 10.67 5.23
N MET A 80 11.00 9.69 4.87
CA MET A 80 10.73 8.27 5.03
C MET A 80 10.48 7.87 6.49
N PRO A 81 11.27 8.34 7.48
CA PRO A 81 10.96 8.15 8.90
C PRO A 81 9.54 8.59 9.26
N LYS A 82 9.09 9.75 8.77
CA LYS A 82 7.73 10.25 9.00
C LYS A 82 6.67 9.33 8.39
N LEU A 83 6.87 8.83 7.17
CA LEU A 83 5.93 7.89 6.54
C LEU A 83 5.84 6.56 7.28
N VAL A 84 6.98 6.00 7.70
CA VAL A 84 7.04 4.75 8.46
C VAL A 84 6.34 4.92 9.82
N GLN A 85 6.58 6.03 10.51
CA GLN A 85 5.89 6.36 11.77
C GLN A 85 4.39 6.55 11.57
N SER A 86 3.98 7.28 10.52
CA SER A 86 2.59 7.46 10.16
C SER A 86 1.89 6.12 9.92
N TYR A 87 2.57 5.16 9.29
CA TYR A 87 2.05 3.81 9.11
C TYR A 87 1.94 3.02 10.42
N ALA A 88 2.96 3.07 11.28
CA ALA A 88 2.94 2.42 12.59
C ALA A 88 1.78 2.88 13.48
N GLN A 89 1.33 4.13 13.31
CA GLN A 89 0.22 4.72 14.07
C GLN A 89 -1.12 4.67 13.31
N SER A 90 -1.14 4.20 12.06
CA SER A 90 -2.32 4.22 11.21
C SER A 90 -3.39 3.23 11.67
N GLU A 91 -4.67 3.62 11.48
CA GLU A 91 -5.78 2.66 11.61
C GLU A 91 -5.67 1.49 10.63
N VAL A 92 -4.98 1.70 9.50
CA VAL A 92 -4.77 0.69 8.47
C VAL A 92 -4.00 -0.50 9.06
N LEU A 93 -2.92 -0.24 9.80
CA LEU A 93 -2.17 -1.29 10.51
C LEU A 93 -3.03 -1.92 11.61
N ARG A 94 -3.74 -1.12 12.43
CA ARG A 94 -4.60 -1.64 13.52
C ARG A 94 -5.70 -2.58 13.03
N LYS A 95 -6.19 -2.42 11.81
CA LYS A 95 -7.23 -3.29 11.21
C LYS A 95 -6.66 -4.62 10.67
N ILE A 96 -5.33 -4.71 10.52
CA ILE A 96 -4.63 -5.89 10.00
C ILE A 96 -3.92 -6.66 11.13
N ALA A 97 -3.42 -5.96 12.15
CA ALA A 97 -2.75 -6.55 13.30
C ALA A 97 -3.55 -7.65 14.05
N PRO A 98 -4.90 -7.66 14.12
CA PRO A 98 -5.64 -8.72 14.82
C PRO A 98 -5.80 -10.02 14.02
N THR A 99 -5.35 -10.09 12.76
CA THR A 99 -5.42 -11.33 11.94
C THR A 99 -4.07 -12.00 11.75
N ALA A 100 -3.00 -11.48 12.36
CA ALA A 100 -1.72 -12.16 12.45
C ALA A 100 -1.73 -13.11 13.66
N CYS A 101 -1.96 -14.40 13.40
CA CYS A 101 -1.82 -15.51 14.35
C CYS A 101 -2.78 -15.50 15.56
N GLY A 102 -4.02 -15.95 15.34
CA GLY A 102 -4.88 -16.46 16.40
C GLY A 102 -5.66 -17.67 15.91
N GLY A 103 -5.27 -18.87 16.34
CA GLY A 103 -6.04 -20.10 16.15
C GLY A 103 -5.33 -21.22 15.39
N MET A 104 -4.29 -21.80 16.00
CA MET A 104 -4.05 -23.24 16.03
C MET A 104 -3.56 -23.60 17.43
#